data_AF-A0A924LU18-F1
#
_entry.id   AF-A0A924LU18-F1
#
_cell.length_a   1.000
_cell.length_b   1.000
_cell.length_c   1.000
_cell.angle_alpha   90.00
_cell.angle_beta   90.00
_cell.angle_gamma   90.00
#
_symmetry.space_group_name_H-M   'P 1'
#
loop_
_entity.id
_entity.type
_entity.pdbx_description
1 polymer ?
#
loop_
_entity_poly.entity_id
_entity_poly.type
_entity_poly.pdbx_seq_one_letter_code
_entity_poly.pdbx_strand_id
1 'polypeptide(L)' 'MTPLTIILIIIIYFGVLFAISHFVSKNNSDNDSFFKANKNSKWYLVAFGMIGTAISGITFISV' A
#
# COMPACT_ATOMS: atom_id res chain seq x y z
N MET A 1 -22.17 -13.30 5.93
CA MET A 1 -21.39 -12.57 4.91
C MET A 1 -22.11 -12.71 3.58
N THR A 2 -22.69 -11.64 3.04
CA THR A 2 -23.30 -11.72 1.71
C THR A 2 -22.21 -11.55 0.65
N PRO A 3 -22.30 -12.24 -0.50
CA PRO A 3 -21.29 -12.13 -1.57
C PRO A 3 -21.06 -10.69 -2.03
N LEU A 4 -22.10 -9.86 -2.00
CA LEU A 4 -22.03 -8.43 -2.32
C LEU A 4 -21.11 -7.65 -1.37
N THR A 5 -21.12 -7.95 -0.07
CA THR A 5 -20.25 -7.26 0.90
C THR A 5 -18.77 -7.50 0.62
N ILE A 6 -18.40 -8.72 0.22
CA ILE A 6 -17.00 -9.08 -0.09
C ILE A 6 -16.52 -8.30 -1.31
N ILE A 7 -17.30 -8.28 -2.38
CA ILE A 7 -16.98 -7.55 -3.62
C ILE A 7 -16.83 -6.05 -3.34
N LEU A 8 -17.73 -5.48 -2.54
CA LEU A 8 -17.70 -4.06 -2.18
C LEU A 8 -16.43 -3.70 -1.39
N ILE A 9 -16.03 -4.54 -0.42
CA ILE A 9 -14.79 -4.33 0.34
C ILE A 9 -13.56 -4.37 -0.58
N ILE A 10 -13.50 -5.33 -1.50
CA ILE A 10 -12.38 -5.45 -2.46
C ILE A 10 -12.27 -4.19 -3.33
N ILE A 11 -13.37 -3.74 -3.91
CA ILE A 11 -13.40 -2.54 -4.77
C ILE A 11 -12.94 -1.31 -3.99
N ILE A 12 -13.45 -1.12 -2.77
CA ILE A 12 -13.05 0.01 -1.92
C ILE A 12 -11.56 -0.06 -1.58
N TYR A 13 -11.06 -1.23 -1.18
CA TYR A 13 -9.66 -1.43 -0.83
C TYR A 13 -8.72 -1.05 -1.98
N PHE A 14 -8.94 -1.61 -3.18
CA PHE A 14 -8.13 -1.29 -4.35
C PHE A 14 -8.33 0.15 -4.83
N GLY A 15 -9.55 0.68 -4.74
CA GLY A 15 -9.84 2.07 -5.10
C GLY A 15 -9.04 3.07 -4.24
N VAL A 16 -8.97 2.83 -2.92
CA VAL A 16 -8.15 3.65 -2.00
C VAL A 16 -6.67 3.55 -2.35
N LEU A 17 -6.15 2.34 -2.61
CA LEU A 17 -4.75 2.15 -3.00
C LEU A 17 -4.41 2.91 -4.29
N PHE A 18 -5.28 2.83 -5.31
CA PHE A 18 -5.10 3.58 -6.56
C PHE A 18 -5.13 5.10 -6.35
N ALA A 19 -6.05 5.59 -5.52
CA ALA A 19 -6.14 7.02 -5.20
C ALA A 19 -4.86 7.52 -4.52
N ILE A 20 -4.33 6.78 -3.55
CA ILE A 20 -3.06 7.10 -2.88
C ILE A 20 -1.90 7.08 -3.87
N SER A 21 -1.80 6.02 -4.69
CA SER A 21 -0.75 5.89 -5.70
C SER A 21 -0.77 7.06 -6.70
N HIS A 22 -1.95 7.43 -7.19
CA HIS A 22 -2.09 8.56 -8.13
C HIS A 22 -1.66 9.89 -7.50
N PHE A 23 -2.06 10.16 -6.26
CA PHE A 23 -1.71 11.39 -5.57
C PHE A 23 -0.19 11.47 -5.27
N VAL A 24 0.42 10.36 -4.87
CA VAL A 24 1.85 10.28 -4.54
C VAL A 24 2.73 10.32 -5.78
N SER A 25 2.33 9.63 -6.86
CA SER A 25 3.09 9.52 -8.11
C SER A 25 3.10 10.81 -8.93
N LYS A 26 2.00 11.59 -8.89
CA LYS A 26 1.84 12.82 -9.69
C LYS A 26 2.93 13.88 -9.48
N ASN A 27 3.60 13.89 -8.33
CA ASN A 27 4.62 14.88 -7.98
C ASN A 27 6.07 14.33 -8.05
N ASN A 28 6.29 13.07 -8.45
CA ASN A 28 7.53 12.34 -8.18
C ASN A 28 7.89 11.32 -9.27
N SER A 29 8.18 11.78 -10.50
CA SER A 29 8.54 10.91 -11.63
C SER A 29 10.02 10.50 -11.70
N ASP A 30 10.87 11.01 -10.80
CA ASP A 30 12.32 10.81 -10.87
C ASP A 30 12.79 9.53 -10.16
N ASN A 31 13.87 8.92 -10.67
CA ASN A 31 14.48 7.73 -10.09
C ASN A 31 14.89 7.90 -8.62
N ASP A 32 15.39 9.08 -8.24
CA ASP A 32 15.73 9.37 -6.84
C ASP A 32 14.48 9.43 -5.94
N SER A 33 13.32 9.79 -6.48
CA SER A 33 12.07 9.75 -5.72
C SER A 33 11.56 8.31 -5.57
N PHE A 34 11.66 7.49 -6.62
CA PHE A 34 11.28 6.08 -6.57
C PHE A 34 12.15 5.24 -5.62
N PHE A 35 13.48 5.40 -5.67
CA PHE A 35 14.41 4.58 -4.88
C PHE A 35 14.77 5.18 -3.51
N LYS A 36 14.84 6.51 -3.39
CA LYS A 36 15.30 7.18 -2.15
C LYS A 36 14.24 8.04 -1.49
N ALA A 37 13.01 8.06 -2.01
CA ALA A 37 11.93 8.93 -1.53
C ALA A 37 12.40 10.39 -1.33
N ASN A 38 13.25 10.87 -2.25
CA ASN A 38 13.86 12.21 -2.19
C ASN A 38 14.47 12.56 -0.82
N LYS A 39 15.14 11.59 -0.15
CA LYS A 39 15.72 11.71 1.20
C LYS A 39 14.73 12.12 2.31
N ASN A 40 13.42 12.06 2.04
CA ASN A 40 12.35 12.46 2.97
C ASN A 40 11.57 11.25 3.51
N SER A 41 12.27 10.16 3.81
CA SER A 41 11.70 8.91 4.34
C SER A 41 11.43 9.01 5.84
N LYS A 42 10.23 9.46 6.25
CA LYS A 42 9.84 9.47 7.68
C LYS A 42 9.88 8.05 8.26
N TRP A 43 10.65 7.86 9.33
CA TRP A 43 10.90 6.55 9.95
C TRP A 43 9.63 5.76 10.31
N TYR A 44 8.59 6.42 10.82
CA TYR A 44 7.31 5.78 11.14
C TYR A 44 6.65 5.17 9.90
N LEU A 45 6.52 5.92 8.80
CA LEU A 45 5.92 5.42 7.55
C LEU A 45 6.69 4.22 7.00
N VAL A 46 8.03 4.25 7.09
CA VAL A 46 8.89 3.14 6.71
C VAL A 46 8.64 1.91 7.58
N ALA A 47 8.51 2.08 8.90
CA ALA A 47 8.24 0.99 9.83
C ALA A 47 6.93 0.27 9.53
N PHE A 48 5.84 1.00 9.26
CA PHE A 48 4.56 0.38 8.85
C PHE A 48 4.68 -0.39 7.54
N GLY A 49 5.41 0.17 6.56
CA GLY A 49 5.69 -0.52 5.31
C GLY A 49 6.44 -1.82 5.52
N MET A 50 7.50 -1.81 6.34
CA MET A 50 8.32 -3.00 6.63
C MET A 50 7.51 -4.11 7.31
N ILE A 51 6.68 -3.76 8.30
CA ILE A 51 5.79 -4.74 8.98
C ILE A 51 4.81 -5.35 7.97
N GLY A 52 4.20 -4.51 7.12
CA GLY A 52 3.29 -4.98 6.08
C GLY A 52 3.95 -5.94 5.09
N THR A 53 5.22 -5.71 4.72
CA THR A 53 5.96 -6.62 3.82
C THR A 53 6.36 -7.94 4.47
N ALA A 54 6.57 -7.97 5.79
CA ALA A 54 6.94 -9.18 6.50
C ALA A 54 5.77 -10.16 6.66
N ILE A 55 4.53 -9.65 6.62
CA ILE A 55 3.30 -10.45 6.75
C ILE A 55 2.76 -10.79 5.36
N SER A 56 2.89 -12.04 4.94
CA SER A 56 2.41 -12.49 3.62
C SER A 56 1.04 -13.18 3.71
N GLY A 57 0.32 -13.28 2.59
CA GLY A 57 -0.98 -13.96 2.55
C GLY A 57 -0.94 -15.42 3.05
N ILE A 58 0.19 -16.11 2.89
CA ILE A 58 0.37 -17.48 3.41
C ILE A 58 0.24 -17.50 4.94
N THR A 59 0.69 -16.46 5.63
CA THR A 59 0.64 -16.40 7.10
C THR A 59 -0.79 -16.31 7.63
N PHE A 60 -1.71 -15.72 6.86
CA PHE A 60 -3.13 -15.63 7.22
C PHE A 60 -3.93 -16.88 6.85
N ILE A 61 -3.59 -17.53 5.73
CA ILE A 61 -4.30 -18.73 5.26
C ILE A 61 -3.84 -19.98 6.03
N SER A 62 -2.61 -19.97 6.55
CA SER A 62 -1.98 -21.11 7.22
C SER A 62 -2.32 -21.26 8.71
N VAL A 63 -3.17 -20.39 9.29
CA VAL A 63 -3.67 -20.50 10.67
C VAL A 63 -4.92 -21.36 10.75
#